data_AF-A0A526QJX2-F1
#
_entry.id   AF-A0A526QJX2-F1
#
_cell.length_a   1.000
_cell.length_b   1.000
_cell.length_c   1.000
_cell.angle_alpha   90.00
_cell.angle_beta   90.00
_cell.angle_gamma   90.00
#
_symmetry.space_group_name_H-M   'P 1'
#
loop_
_entity.id
_entity.type
_entity.pdbx_description
1 polymer ?
#
loop_
_entity_poly.entity_id
_entity_poly.type
_entity_poly.pdbx_seq_one_letter_code
_entity_poly.pdbx_strand_id
1 'polypeptide(L)'
;VYPMAILGAPPQNTKHKGGRTTLVIGENCTIREGVTMHLGTDSSRGETTVGDNGNFLAYAHIAHDCVVGKNATFANGATLGGHCEIGDNVYIGGLTAVHQFVRIGNNAFIGGCSAVVGDVIPYAIAAGNRASLRGLNIVGLKRSGLPRAEIHLLRKAYRTIFDRSRTVGENIEFAKAEFASSPTAMKIIDFIANRGKRHYAVPSLKGGDGDDADDEG
;
A
#
# COMPACT_ATOMS: atom_id res chain seq x y z
N VAL A 1 2.97 12.44 20.10
CA VAL A 1 3.43 11.07 20.36
C VAL A 1 2.86 10.62 21.70
N TYR A 2 2.31 9.41 21.78
CA TYR A 2 1.61 8.87 22.97
C TYR A 2 2.52 7.92 23.78
N PRO A 3 2.13 7.55 25.03
CA PRO A 3 2.94 6.72 25.91
C PRO A 3 3.38 5.39 25.31
N MET A 4 4.57 4.93 25.70
CA MET A 4 5.16 3.64 25.28
C MET A 4 5.43 3.49 23.78
N ALA A 5 5.32 4.57 22.98
CA ALA A 5 5.82 4.56 21.62
C ALA A 5 7.36 4.54 21.62
N ILE A 6 7.97 3.66 20.82
CA ILE A 6 9.42 3.52 20.68
C ILE A 6 9.82 3.89 19.25
N LEU A 7 10.43 5.07 19.12
CA LEU A 7 10.83 5.64 17.82
C LEU A 7 12.35 5.73 17.75
N GLY A 8 12.92 5.22 16.66
CA GLY A 8 14.36 5.26 16.42
C GLY A 8 15.15 4.17 17.13
N ALA A 9 14.51 3.07 17.53
CA ALA A 9 15.24 1.89 18.01
C ALA A 9 16.01 1.21 16.85
N PRO A 10 17.10 0.48 17.16
CA PRO A 10 17.85 -0.26 16.15
C PRO A 10 16.96 -1.23 15.35
N PRO A 11 17.27 -1.44 14.07
CA PRO A 11 16.53 -2.37 13.24
C PRO A 11 16.62 -3.81 13.79
N GLN A 12 15.52 -4.55 13.77
CA GLN A 12 15.46 -5.98 14.09
C GLN A 12 15.97 -6.84 12.92
N ASN A 13 17.09 -6.43 12.33
CA ASN A 13 17.71 -7.07 11.19
C ASN A 13 19.07 -7.65 11.60
N THR A 14 19.27 -8.96 11.45
CA THR A 14 20.51 -9.64 11.86
C THR A 14 21.76 -9.21 11.08
N LYS A 15 21.57 -8.58 9.91
CA LYS A 15 22.66 -8.03 9.10
C LYS A 15 23.12 -6.66 9.58
N HIS A 16 22.33 -5.94 10.37
CA HIS A 16 22.73 -4.65 10.90
C HIS A 16 23.89 -4.79 11.88
N LYS A 17 24.95 -3.99 11.72
CA LYS A 17 26.17 -4.07 12.55
C LYS A 17 26.43 -2.81 13.39
N GLY A 18 25.41 -1.98 13.60
CA GLY A 18 25.50 -0.78 14.42
C GLY A 18 26.01 0.45 13.67
N GLY A 19 26.09 0.40 12.34
CA GLY A 19 26.40 1.57 11.52
C GLY A 19 25.34 2.67 11.67
N ARG A 20 25.74 3.91 11.37
CA ARG A 20 24.87 5.08 11.53
C ARG A 20 23.69 5.03 10.56
N THR A 21 22.48 5.09 11.10
CA THR A 21 21.21 5.06 10.35
C THR A 21 20.20 6.01 10.98
N THR A 22 19.15 6.34 10.25
CA THR A 22 18.18 7.36 10.64
C THR A 22 16.74 6.87 10.57
N LEU A 23 15.88 7.58 11.30
CA LEU A 23 14.43 7.57 11.16
C LEU A 23 14.02 9.03 10.95
N VAL A 24 13.26 9.30 9.91
CA VAL A 24 12.72 10.62 9.59
C VAL A 24 11.19 10.53 9.59
N ILE A 25 10.55 11.35 10.42
CA ILE A 25 9.08 11.42 10.52
C ILE A 25 8.66 12.85 10.20
N GLY A 26 7.70 12.99 9.29
CA GLY A 26 7.12 14.25 8.87
C GLY A 26 6.23 14.90 9.93
N GLU A 27 5.55 15.96 9.53
CA GLU A 27 4.77 16.80 10.43
C GLU A 27 3.37 16.22 10.70
N ASN A 28 2.73 16.68 11.78
CA ASN A 28 1.32 16.38 12.11
C ASN A 28 0.97 14.89 12.23
N CYS A 29 1.96 14.03 12.51
CA CYS A 29 1.70 12.62 12.75
C CYS A 29 1.08 12.35 14.12
N THR A 30 0.03 11.54 14.15
CA THR A 30 -0.51 10.95 15.38
C THR A 30 0.08 9.56 15.57
N ILE A 31 0.92 9.41 16.60
CA ILE A 31 1.61 8.15 16.93
C ILE A 31 1.09 7.67 18.28
N ARG A 32 0.20 6.67 18.26
CA ARG A 32 -0.49 6.11 19.42
C ARG A 32 0.40 5.18 20.25
N GLU A 33 -0.20 4.63 21.30
CA GLU A 33 0.45 3.86 22.34
C GLU A 33 1.10 2.59 21.80
N GLY A 34 2.32 2.29 22.26
CA GLY A 34 3.03 1.06 21.88
C GLY A 34 3.42 0.97 20.40
N VAL A 35 3.28 2.05 19.62
CA VAL A 35 3.77 2.10 18.24
C VAL A 35 5.29 1.99 18.23
N THR A 36 5.83 1.22 17.29
CA THR A 36 7.27 1.06 17.11
C THR A 36 7.69 1.46 15.70
N MET A 37 8.73 2.28 15.58
CA MET A 37 9.31 2.68 14.29
C MET A 37 10.83 2.57 14.38
N HIS A 38 11.44 1.72 13.57
CA HIS A 38 12.88 1.47 13.64
C HIS A 38 13.68 2.31 12.64
N LEU A 39 14.95 2.54 12.97
CA LEU A 39 15.93 3.12 12.04
C LEU A 39 16.09 2.23 10.80
N GLY A 40 16.71 2.76 9.76
CA GLY A 40 17.16 1.95 8.62
C GLY A 40 18.29 0.97 8.98
N THR A 41 18.86 0.33 7.98
CA THR A 41 20.03 -0.55 8.13
C THR A 41 21.26 -0.02 7.40
N ASP A 42 22.42 -0.14 8.02
CA ASP A 42 23.76 0.16 7.45
C ASP A 42 24.13 -0.74 6.25
N SER A 43 23.36 -1.81 6.02
CA SER A 43 23.49 -2.71 4.89
C SER A 43 22.54 -2.40 3.71
N SER A 44 21.74 -1.33 3.81
CA SER A 44 20.73 -1.00 2.79
C SER A 44 20.48 0.51 2.69
N ARG A 45 19.21 0.95 2.72
CA ARG A 45 18.81 2.36 2.56
C ARG A 45 19.41 3.25 3.65
N GLY A 46 19.59 2.71 4.86
CA GLY A 46 20.18 3.44 5.99
C GLY A 46 19.22 4.41 6.66
N GLU A 47 17.97 4.47 6.17
CA GLU A 47 16.96 5.39 6.66
C GLU A 47 15.58 4.74 6.56
N THR A 48 14.74 4.94 7.58
CA THR A 48 13.29 4.74 7.52
C THR A 48 12.61 6.09 7.42
N THR A 49 11.62 6.25 6.55
CA THR A 49 10.89 7.52 6.35
C THR A 49 9.39 7.36 6.54
N VAL A 50 8.78 8.34 7.19
CA VAL A 50 7.34 8.50 7.36
C VAL A 50 6.97 9.93 6.97
N GLY A 51 6.01 10.09 6.06
CA GLY A 51 5.52 11.38 5.59
C GLY A 51 4.60 12.09 6.58
N ASP A 52 4.00 13.19 6.13
CA ASP A 52 3.17 14.06 6.97
C ASP A 52 1.77 13.48 7.22
N ASN A 53 1.13 13.95 8.29
CA ASN A 53 -0.27 13.69 8.66
C ASN A 53 -0.62 12.19 8.80
N GLY A 54 0.36 11.35 9.13
CA GLY A 54 0.12 9.93 9.35
C GLY A 54 -0.64 9.66 10.65
N ASN A 55 -1.51 8.65 10.66
CA ASN A 55 -2.22 8.19 11.85
C ASN A 55 -1.87 6.73 12.15
N PHE A 56 -1.03 6.52 13.15
CA PHE A 56 -0.52 5.22 13.56
C PHE A 56 -1.18 4.82 14.86
N LEU A 57 -2.17 3.93 14.79
CA LEU A 57 -2.91 3.44 15.94
C LEU A 57 -2.10 2.45 16.76
N ALA A 58 -2.63 2.10 17.95
CA ALA A 58 -1.86 1.41 18.97
C ALA A 58 -1.25 0.11 18.44
N TYR A 59 0.01 -0.12 18.81
CA TYR A 59 0.80 -1.29 18.41
C TYR A 59 1.09 -1.43 16.91
N ALA A 60 0.91 -0.38 16.10
CA ALA A 60 1.42 -0.38 14.73
C ALA A 60 2.97 -0.49 14.74
N HIS A 61 3.51 -1.20 13.75
CA HIS A 61 4.95 -1.41 13.61
C HIS A 61 5.44 -1.00 12.21
N ILE A 62 6.45 -0.11 12.18
CA ILE A 62 7.19 0.26 10.98
C ILE A 62 8.61 -0.29 11.12
N ALA A 63 8.91 -1.33 10.34
CA ALA A 63 10.24 -1.93 10.32
C ALA A 63 11.27 -1.02 9.62
N HIS A 64 12.50 -1.51 9.61
CA HIS A 64 13.65 -0.83 9.04
C HIS A 64 13.52 -0.58 7.54
N ASP A 65 14.12 0.52 7.08
CA ASP A 65 14.24 0.90 5.68
C ASP A 65 12.90 1.08 4.94
N CYS A 66 11.79 1.20 5.68
CA CYS A 66 10.50 1.46 5.09
C CYS A 66 10.39 2.91 4.60
N VAL A 67 9.58 3.11 3.58
CA VAL A 67 9.16 4.42 3.09
C VAL A 67 7.65 4.49 3.21
N VAL A 68 7.14 5.39 4.03
CA VAL A 68 5.69 5.59 4.22
C VAL A 68 5.33 7.00 3.77
N GLY A 69 4.38 7.09 2.85
CA GLY A 69 3.87 8.35 2.31
C GLY A 69 3.02 9.16 3.30
N LYS A 70 2.39 10.19 2.77
CA LYS A 70 1.57 11.16 3.50
C LYS A 70 0.18 10.59 3.78
N ASN A 71 -0.48 11.07 4.84
CA ASN A 71 -1.86 10.72 5.18
C ASN A 71 -2.10 9.20 5.31
N ALA A 72 -1.05 8.43 5.59
CA ALA A 72 -1.17 6.99 5.77
C ALA A 72 -1.80 6.68 7.12
N THR A 73 -2.72 5.72 7.15
CA THR A 73 -3.37 5.27 8.39
C THR A 73 -3.07 3.80 8.64
N PHE A 74 -2.53 3.51 9.81
CA PHE A 74 -2.23 2.17 10.28
C PHE A 74 -3.14 1.89 11.46
N ALA A 75 -4.11 0.99 11.28
CA ALA A 75 -4.97 0.57 12.37
C ALA A 75 -4.22 -0.31 13.37
N ASN A 76 -4.87 -0.63 14.49
CA ASN A 76 -4.19 -1.28 15.62
C ASN A 76 -3.45 -2.56 15.20
N GLY A 77 -2.19 -2.68 15.58
CA GLY A 77 -1.35 -3.85 15.27
C GLY A 77 -0.96 -4.01 13.79
N ALA A 78 -1.26 -3.04 12.91
CA ALA A 78 -0.80 -3.08 11.53
C ALA A 78 0.73 -3.03 11.46
N THR A 79 1.34 -4.01 10.78
CA THR A 79 2.77 -4.29 10.85
C THR A 79 3.39 -4.33 9.47
N LEU A 80 4.45 -3.56 9.25
CA LEU A 80 5.30 -3.65 8.06
C LEU A 80 6.56 -4.47 8.34
N GLY A 81 6.91 -5.36 7.43
CA GLY A 81 8.26 -5.93 7.33
C GLY A 81 9.25 -4.92 6.74
N GLY A 82 10.55 -5.23 6.80
CA GLY A 82 11.58 -4.31 6.32
C GLY A 82 11.43 -3.93 4.84
N HIS A 83 11.86 -2.72 4.48
CA HIS A 83 11.86 -2.22 3.10
C HIS A 83 10.49 -2.14 2.41
N CYS A 84 9.39 -1.99 3.16
CA CYS A 84 8.09 -1.75 2.52
C CYS A 84 8.01 -0.32 1.99
N GLU A 85 7.34 -0.13 0.87
CA GLU A 85 7.05 1.20 0.29
C GLU A 85 5.54 1.41 0.29
N ILE A 86 5.07 2.36 1.08
CA ILE A 86 3.65 2.66 1.26
C ILE A 86 3.39 4.05 0.67
N GLY A 87 2.47 4.12 -0.28
CA GLY A 87 2.07 5.36 -0.93
C GLY A 87 1.26 6.30 -0.04
N ASP A 88 0.85 7.42 -0.62
CA ASP A 88 0.02 8.43 0.03
C ASP A 88 -1.43 7.97 0.19
N ASN A 89 -2.10 8.42 1.26
CA ASN A 89 -3.51 8.17 1.55
C ASN A 89 -3.87 6.68 1.65
N VAL A 90 -2.92 5.85 2.07
CA VAL A 90 -3.12 4.40 2.25
C VAL A 90 -3.76 4.11 3.61
N TYR A 91 -4.73 3.20 3.63
CA TYR A 91 -5.26 2.65 4.88
C TYR A 91 -4.87 1.18 5.02
N ILE A 92 -4.26 0.83 6.15
CA ILE A 92 -3.92 -0.55 6.49
C ILE A 92 -4.74 -0.97 7.71
N GLY A 93 -5.65 -1.92 7.49
CA GLY A 93 -6.55 -2.45 8.51
C GLY A 93 -5.83 -3.12 9.67
N GLY A 94 -6.53 -3.23 10.80
CA GLY A 94 -5.94 -3.71 12.05
C GLY A 94 -5.48 -5.16 11.93
N LEU A 95 -4.41 -5.50 12.65
CA LEU A 95 -3.80 -6.83 12.66
C LEU A 95 -3.35 -7.34 11.28
N THR A 96 -3.15 -6.42 10.32
CA THR A 96 -2.59 -6.76 9.01
C THR A 96 -1.07 -6.81 9.08
N ALA A 97 -0.49 -7.83 8.44
CA ALA A 97 0.94 -7.97 8.26
C ALA A 97 1.32 -7.76 6.78
N VAL A 98 2.25 -6.86 6.52
CA VAL A 98 2.82 -6.59 5.19
C VAL A 98 4.23 -7.16 5.13
N HIS A 99 4.47 -8.07 4.20
CA HIS A 99 5.73 -8.78 4.10
C HIS A 99 6.86 -7.86 3.58
N GLN A 100 8.11 -8.12 3.97
CA GLN A 100 9.27 -7.31 3.53
C GLN A 100 9.34 -7.12 2.00
N PHE A 101 9.73 -5.92 1.57
CA PHE A 101 9.80 -5.47 0.17
C PHE A 101 8.46 -5.33 -0.58
N VAL A 102 7.32 -5.43 0.09
CA VAL A 102 6.03 -5.17 -0.55
C VAL A 102 5.83 -3.67 -0.75
N ARG A 103 5.28 -3.32 -1.91
CA ARG A 103 4.84 -1.95 -2.23
C ARG A 103 3.32 -1.86 -2.20
N ILE A 104 2.78 -0.82 -1.59
CA ILE A 104 1.34 -0.52 -1.57
C ILE A 104 1.14 0.85 -2.18
N GLY A 105 0.46 0.90 -3.32
CA GLY A 105 0.24 2.12 -4.09
C GLY A 105 -0.71 3.11 -3.42
N ASN A 106 -0.67 4.36 -3.90
CA ASN A 106 -1.46 5.47 -3.36
C ASN A 106 -2.96 5.15 -3.29
N ASN A 107 -3.64 5.60 -2.24
CA ASN A 107 -5.08 5.44 -2.00
C ASN A 107 -5.57 3.98 -1.92
N ALA A 108 -4.66 3.02 -1.78
CA ALA A 108 -5.03 1.63 -1.54
C ALA A 108 -5.65 1.44 -0.15
N PHE A 109 -6.54 0.47 -0.05
CA PHE A 109 -7.18 0.06 1.19
C PHE A 109 -6.90 -1.40 1.45
N ILE A 110 -6.26 -1.71 2.57
CA ILE A 110 -5.99 -3.08 2.99
C ILE A 110 -6.98 -3.46 4.10
N GLY A 111 -7.76 -4.51 3.86
CA GLY A 111 -8.67 -5.06 4.86
C GLY A 111 -7.93 -5.55 6.10
N GLY A 112 -8.57 -5.50 7.26
CA GLY A 112 -7.99 -6.01 8.52
C GLY A 112 -7.69 -7.51 8.46
N CYS A 113 -6.83 -7.96 9.38
CA CYS A 113 -6.40 -9.36 9.50
C CYS A 113 -5.85 -9.96 8.19
N SER A 114 -5.23 -9.13 7.35
CA SER A 114 -4.68 -9.56 6.06
C SER A 114 -3.20 -9.91 6.17
N ALA A 115 -2.74 -10.83 5.31
CA ALA A 115 -1.31 -11.08 5.10
C ALA A 115 -0.94 -10.68 3.67
N VAL A 116 -0.32 -9.51 3.52
CA VAL A 116 0.04 -8.93 2.23
C VAL A 116 1.44 -9.39 1.84
N VAL A 117 1.53 -10.24 0.83
CA VAL A 117 2.81 -10.84 0.37
C VAL A 117 3.22 -10.41 -1.04
N GLY A 118 2.35 -9.65 -1.72
CA GLY A 118 2.58 -9.10 -3.05
C GLY A 118 2.17 -7.63 -3.12
N ASP A 119 2.73 -6.92 -4.08
CA ASP A 119 2.49 -5.49 -4.30
C ASP A 119 1.01 -5.20 -4.57
N VAL A 120 0.46 -4.19 -3.90
CA VAL A 120 -0.94 -3.76 -4.08
C VAL A 120 -0.95 -2.49 -4.92
N ILE A 121 -1.66 -2.53 -6.04
CA ILE A 121 -1.73 -1.40 -6.98
C ILE A 121 -2.43 -0.18 -6.35
N PRO A 122 -2.18 1.04 -6.86
CA PRO A 122 -2.91 2.23 -6.45
C PRO A 122 -4.42 2.05 -6.56
N TYR A 123 -5.15 2.68 -5.64
CA TYR A 123 -6.60 2.70 -5.57
C TYR A 123 -7.28 1.34 -5.36
N ALA A 124 -6.54 0.23 -5.20
CA ALA A 124 -7.17 -1.07 -5.00
C ALA A 124 -7.60 -1.30 -3.56
N ILE A 125 -8.60 -2.17 -3.42
CA ILE A 125 -8.90 -2.85 -2.17
C ILE A 125 -8.18 -4.22 -2.22
N ALA A 126 -7.45 -4.57 -1.16
CA ALA A 126 -6.86 -5.89 -1.02
C ALA A 126 -7.15 -6.48 0.36
N ALA A 127 -7.49 -7.77 0.43
CA ALA A 127 -7.81 -8.41 1.71
C ALA A 127 -7.59 -9.93 1.71
N GLY A 128 -7.29 -10.48 2.89
CA GLY A 128 -7.22 -11.91 3.19
C GLY A 128 -5.83 -12.40 3.62
N ASN A 129 -5.77 -13.64 4.11
CA ASN A 129 -4.51 -14.34 4.40
C ASN A 129 -3.92 -14.88 3.08
N ARG A 130 -2.82 -14.27 2.64
CA ARG A 130 -2.46 -14.06 1.22
C ARG A 130 -3.47 -13.16 0.52
N ALA A 131 -3.34 -11.86 0.78
CA ALA A 131 -4.23 -10.84 0.26
C ALA A 131 -4.29 -10.87 -1.28
N SER A 132 -5.51 -10.80 -1.81
CA SER A 132 -5.79 -10.65 -3.24
C SER A 132 -6.58 -9.36 -3.47
N LEU A 133 -6.57 -8.87 -4.71
CA LEU A 133 -7.35 -7.70 -5.08
C LEU A 133 -8.85 -8.02 -5.01
N ARG A 134 -9.62 -7.10 -4.43
CA ARG A 134 -11.08 -7.14 -4.27
C ARG A 134 -11.80 -6.09 -5.11
N GLY A 135 -11.09 -5.46 -6.04
CA GLY A 135 -11.59 -4.34 -6.84
C GLY A 135 -10.92 -3.02 -6.48
N LEU A 136 -11.58 -1.93 -6.85
CA LEU A 136 -11.13 -0.56 -6.62
C LEU A 136 -11.81 0.05 -5.39
N ASN A 137 -11.12 0.94 -4.68
CA ASN A 137 -11.61 1.70 -3.54
C ASN A 137 -12.50 2.87 -4.01
N ILE A 138 -13.66 2.54 -4.58
CA ILE A 138 -14.59 3.51 -5.16
C ILE A 138 -15.05 4.53 -4.12
N VAL A 139 -15.32 4.11 -2.89
CA VAL A 139 -15.69 5.00 -1.78
C VAL A 139 -14.57 6.00 -1.50
N GLY A 140 -13.32 5.55 -1.41
CA GLY A 140 -12.16 6.42 -1.21
C GLY A 140 -11.97 7.42 -2.35
N LEU A 141 -12.13 6.97 -3.60
CA LEU A 141 -12.04 7.80 -4.81
C LEU A 141 -13.14 8.87 -4.89
N LYS A 142 -14.38 8.51 -4.55
CA LYS A 142 -15.49 9.46 -4.47
C LYS A 142 -15.21 10.52 -3.39
N ARG A 143 -14.73 10.09 -2.22
CA ARG A 143 -14.37 10.99 -1.10
C ARG A 143 -13.20 11.91 -1.41
N SER A 144 -12.25 11.50 -2.26
CA SER A 144 -11.17 12.37 -2.72
C SER A 144 -11.61 13.39 -3.78
N GLY A 145 -12.89 13.39 -4.19
CA GLY A 145 -13.43 14.30 -5.19
C GLY A 145 -13.05 13.93 -6.62
N LEU A 146 -12.65 12.68 -6.89
CA LEU A 146 -12.31 12.26 -8.25
C LEU A 146 -13.57 12.29 -9.14
N PRO A 147 -13.52 12.90 -10.34
CA PRO A 147 -14.68 12.98 -11.22
C PRO A 147 -15.22 11.59 -11.61
N ARG A 148 -16.56 11.46 -11.73
CA ARG A 148 -17.20 10.20 -12.13
C ARG A 148 -16.62 9.61 -13.43
N ALA A 149 -16.34 10.47 -14.41
CA ALA A 149 -15.73 10.05 -15.68
C ALA A 149 -14.36 9.36 -15.50
N GLU A 150 -13.50 9.91 -14.62
CA GLU A 150 -12.20 9.30 -14.29
C GLU A 150 -12.37 7.97 -13.53
N ILE A 151 -13.35 7.88 -12.64
CA ILE A 151 -13.68 6.62 -11.95
C ILE A 151 -14.10 5.54 -12.97
N HIS A 152 -14.91 5.89 -13.97
CA HIS A 152 -15.30 4.96 -15.03
C HIS A 152 -14.10 4.51 -15.87
N LEU A 153 -13.19 5.42 -16.22
CA LEU A 153 -11.94 5.09 -16.92
C LEU A 153 -11.07 4.16 -16.08
N LEU A 154 -10.94 4.41 -14.77
CA LEU A 154 -10.16 3.57 -13.88
C LEU A 154 -10.72 2.15 -13.76
N ARG A 155 -12.06 2.02 -13.67
CA ARG A 155 -12.74 0.72 -13.69
C ARG A 155 -12.50 -0.02 -15.01
N LYS A 156 -12.52 0.69 -16.13
CA LYS A 156 -12.21 0.12 -17.44
C LYS A 156 -10.76 -0.36 -17.50
N ALA A 157 -9.80 0.47 -17.09
CA ALA A 157 -8.38 0.12 -17.05
C ALA A 157 -8.10 -1.09 -16.15
N TYR A 158 -8.70 -1.15 -14.96
CA TYR A 158 -8.59 -2.30 -14.07
C TYR A 158 -9.06 -3.59 -14.73
N ARG A 159 -10.23 -3.57 -15.39
CA ARG A 159 -10.75 -4.74 -16.12
C ARG A 159 -9.86 -5.12 -17.29
N THR A 160 -9.35 -4.16 -18.06
CA THR A 160 -8.42 -4.41 -19.17
C THR A 160 -7.13 -5.07 -18.66
N ILE A 161 -6.55 -4.56 -17.57
CA ILE A 161 -5.28 -5.07 -17.00
C ILE A 161 -5.43 -6.51 -16.52
N PHE A 162 -6.52 -6.82 -15.81
CA PHE A 162 -6.76 -8.15 -15.23
C PHE A 162 -7.71 -9.03 -16.06
N ASP A 163 -7.90 -8.69 -17.33
CA ASP A 163 -8.62 -9.54 -18.28
C ASP A 163 -7.91 -10.90 -18.39
N ARG A 164 -8.68 -11.98 -18.22
CA ARG A 164 -8.15 -13.34 -18.14
C ARG A 164 -7.88 -13.98 -19.51
N SER A 165 -8.27 -13.31 -20.60
CA SER A 165 -8.03 -13.80 -21.97
C SER A 165 -6.56 -13.73 -22.39
N ARG A 166 -5.74 -12.93 -21.69
CA ARG A 166 -4.32 -12.71 -21.99
C ARG A 166 -3.51 -12.61 -20.70
N THR A 167 -2.19 -12.60 -20.84
CA THR A 167 -1.33 -12.34 -19.69
C THR A 167 -1.43 -10.87 -19.25
N VAL A 168 -1.22 -10.61 -17.95
CA VAL A 168 -1.20 -9.24 -17.42
C VAL A 168 -0.13 -8.38 -18.12
N GLY A 169 0.99 -8.99 -18.54
CA GLY A 169 2.03 -8.28 -19.28
C GLY A 169 1.53 -7.75 -20.63
N GLU A 170 0.81 -8.57 -21.40
CA GLU A 170 0.20 -8.14 -22.66
C GLU A 170 -0.88 -7.08 -22.43
N ASN A 171 -1.74 -7.29 -21.42
CA ASN A 171 -2.80 -6.35 -21.08
C ASN A 171 -2.27 -4.96 -20.68
N ILE A 172 -1.09 -4.89 -20.04
CA ILE A 172 -0.45 -3.62 -19.69
C ILE A 172 -0.07 -2.82 -20.95
N GLU A 173 0.45 -3.47 -22.00
CA GLU A 173 0.81 -2.76 -23.22
C GLU A 173 -0.44 -2.21 -23.95
N PHE A 174 -1.53 -2.98 -23.98
CA PHE A 174 -2.82 -2.48 -24.47
C PHE A 174 -3.35 -1.33 -23.61
N ALA A 175 -3.33 -1.48 -22.29
CA ALA A 175 -3.81 -0.48 -21.36
C ALA A 175 -3.00 0.83 -21.45
N LYS A 176 -1.68 0.76 -21.66
CA LYS A 176 -0.83 1.95 -21.89
C LYS A 176 -1.31 2.75 -23.09
N ALA A 177 -1.60 2.09 -24.22
CA ALA A 177 -2.06 2.76 -25.42
C ALA A 177 -3.49 3.31 -25.25
N GLU A 178 -4.39 2.52 -24.66
CA GLU A 178 -5.81 2.88 -24.52
C GLU A 178 -6.03 4.00 -23.49
N PHE A 179 -5.28 4.01 -22.39
CA PHE A 179 -5.49 4.91 -21.25
C PHE A 179 -4.41 5.98 -21.10
N ALA A 180 -3.60 6.23 -22.14
CA ALA A 180 -2.52 7.22 -22.12
C ALA A 180 -2.99 8.63 -21.71
N SER A 181 -4.25 8.98 -21.99
CA SER A 181 -4.85 10.28 -21.64
C SER A 181 -5.41 10.36 -20.22
N SER A 182 -5.45 9.26 -19.45
CA SER A 182 -5.90 9.26 -18.05
C SER A 182 -4.70 9.14 -17.11
N PRO A 183 -4.28 10.24 -16.45
CA PRO A 183 -3.19 10.20 -15.47
C PRO A 183 -3.49 9.23 -14.31
N THR A 184 -4.77 9.03 -13.98
CA THR A 184 -5.21 8.15 -12.90
C THR A 184 -4.99 6.68 -13.25
N ALA A 185 -5.34 6.27 -14.46
CA ALA A 185 -5.11 4.92 -14.96
C ALA A 185 -3.61 4.65 -15.15
N MET A 186 -2.86 5.63 -15.68
CA MET A 186 -1.42 5.51 -15.87
C MET A 186 -0.67 5.24 -14.56
N LYS A 187 -1.13 5.79 -13.43
CA LYS A 187 -0.55 5.46 -12.11
C LYS A 187 -0.62 3.96 -11.77
N ILE A 188 -1.70 3.26 -12.14
CA ILE A 188 -1.78 1.80 -11.95
C ILE A 188 -0.80 1.09 -12.89
N ILE A 189 -0.82 1.49 -14.15
CA ILE A 189 -0.02 0.89 -15.22
C ILE A 189 1.48 1.02 -14.93
N ASP A 190 1.93 2.23 -14.58
CA ASP A 190 3.33 2.54 -14.26
C ASP A 190 3.78 1.81 -13.00
N PHE A 191 2.91 1.67 -12.00
CA PHE A 191 3.22 0.92 -10.78
C PHE A 191 3.48 -0.56 -11.07
N ILE A 192 2.70 -1.18 -11.96
CA ILE A 192 2.91 -2.59 -12.34
C ILE A 192 4.13 -2.73 -13.27
N ALA A 193 4.34 -1.78 -14.18
CA ALA A 193 5.46 -1.77 -15.12
C ALA A 193 6.81 -1.62 -14.39
N ASN A 194 6.86 -0.77 -13.37
CA ASN A 194 8.03 -0.61 -12.52
C ASN A 194 8.06 -1.72 -11.47
N ARG A 195 8.56 -2.91 -11.83
CA ARG A 195 8.55 -4.09 -10.94
C ARG A 195 9.43 -3.89 -9.70
N GLY A 196 8.85 -4.22 -8.53
CA GLY A 196 9.59 -4.36 -7.28
C GLY A 196 10.20 -5.77 -7.11
N LYS A 197 10.61 -6.09 -5.87
CA LYS A 197 11.16 -7.41 -5.50
C LYS A 197 10.07 -8.47 -5.28
N ARG A 198 8.80 -8.07 -5.27
CA ARG A 198 7.64 -8.94 -5.03
C ARG A 198 6.79 -9.06 -6.30
N HIS A 199 6.01 -10.14 -6.36
CA HIS A 199 4.91 -10.23 -7.31
C HIS A 199 3.85 -9.20 -6.92
N TYR A 200 3.02 -8.75 -7.87
CA TYR A 200 1.83 -7.97 -7.54
C TYR A 200 0.65 -8.88 -7.19
N ALA A 201 -0.21 -8.40 -6.31
CA ALA A 201 -1.49 -9.02 -6.02
C ALA A 201 -2.38 -9.00 -7.28
N VAL A 202 -3.10 -10.09 -7.49
CA VAL A 202 -4.07 -10.24 -8.59
C VAL A 202 -5.45 -10.52 -8.00
N PRO A 203 -6.53 -10.32 -8.77
CA PRO A 203 -7.88 -10.71 -8.35
C PRO A 203 -7.96 -12.22 -8.07
N SER A 204 -8.81 -12.62 -7.12
CA SER A 204 -9.03 -14.04 -6.80
C SER A 204 -9.56 -14.82 -8.01
N LEU A 205 -9.01 -16.02 -8.24
CA LEU A 205 -9.48 -16.94 -9.29
C LEU A 205 -10.87 -17.51 -8.99
N LYS A 206 -11.18 -17.76 -7.71
CA LYS A 206 -12.51 -18.17 -7.26
C LYS A 206 -13.40 -16.93 -7.30
N GLY A 207 -14.38 -16.98 -8.20
CA GLY A 207 -15.21 -15.85 -8.62
C GLY A 207 -15.96 -15.16 -7.49
N GLY A 208 -16.31 -13.92 -7.77
CA GLY A 208 -17.15 -13.08 -6.95
C GLY A 208 -17.15 -11.68 -7.55
N ASP A 209 -18.05 -11.44 -8.50
CA ASP A 209 -18.66 -10.13 -8.73
C ASP A 209 -19.46 -9.71 -7.48
N GLY A 210 -18.78 -9.62 -6.34
CA GLY A 210 -19.34 -9.18 -5.07
C GLY A 210 -18.84 -7.79 -4.76
N ASP A 211 -19.78 -6.86 -4.59
CA ASP A 211 -19.65 -5.46 -4.17
C ASP A 211 -19.61 -4.38 -5.26
N ASP A 212 -20.07 -4.68 -6.48
CA ASP A 212 -20.43 -3.64 -7.47
C ASP A 212 -21.95 -3.45 -7.63
N ALA A 213 -22.78 -4.14 -6.82
CA ALA A 213 -24.23 -4.16 -6.95
C ALA A 213 -25.01 -3.12 -6.11
N ASP A 214 -24.36 -2.39 -5.20
CA ASP A 214 -25.07 -1.54 -4.22
C ASP A 214 -24.89 -0.02 -4.42
N ASP A 215 -24.53 0.43 -5.63
CA ASP A 215 -24.26 1.86 -5.91
C ASP A 215 -25.25 2.49 -6.91
N GLU A 216 -26.47 1.94 -7.01
CA GLU A 216 -27.65 2.64 -7.55
C GLU A 216 -28.62 3.00 -6.41
N GLY A 217 -28.32 4.12 -5.73
CA GLY A 217 -29.17 4.75 -4.72
C GLY A 217 -28.84 6.24 -4.61
#